data_AF-A0A1M3N0U8-F1
#
_entry.id   AF-A0A1M3N0U8-F1
#
_cell.length_a   1.000
_cell.length_b   1.000
_cell.length_c   1.000
_cell.angle_alpha   90.00
_cell.angle_beta   90.00
_cell.angle_gamma   90.00
#
_symmetry.space_group_name_H-M   'P 1'
#
loop_
_entity.id
_entity.type
_entity.pdbx_description
1 polymer ?
#
loop_
_entity_poly.entity_id
_entity_poly.type
_entity_poly.pdbx_seq_one_letter_code
_entity_poly.pdbx_strand_id
1 'polypeptide(L)'
;MAPAPIVPRDTDATPFTPILEALIERVSGAVSAALVDSQGETVDYAGRGEPFDLRVSAAHLQIILASIERFGALGEPRWLVIRGGRKSIAASVLPDGYVLVLLLRSRAAFTISTRALKVCTRALAQEAGWTDLEKRDGVKQRSWFEVTVRTDRRGRPTQVGGAEHDEREKLTAVEVLGAVMGLSVRERGFRVRTAEGSELTLVREPRQRWYADEPV
;
A
#
# COMPACT_ATOMS: atom_id res chain seq x y z
N MET A 1 -4.20 -23.55 9.43
CA MET A 1 -5.47 -23.11 8.80
C MET A 1 -5.27 -23.15 7.31
N ALA A 2 -6.01 -23.99 6.59
CA ALA A 2 -5.96 -24.06 5.13
C ALA A 2 -6.25 -22.68 4.51
N PRO A 3 -5.70 -22.35 3.32
CA PRO A 3 -6.11 -21.13 2.62
C PRO A 3 -7.63 -21.18 2.37
N ALA A 4 -8.31 -20.06 2.59
CA ALA A 4 -9.72 -19.95 2.23
C ALA A 4 -9.90 -20.24 0.73
N PRO A 5 -11.00 -20.91 0.32
CA PRO A 5 -11.26 -21.20 -1.08
C PRO A 5 -11.30 -19.90 -1.89
N ILE A 6 -10.86 -20.00 -3.15
CA ILE A 6 -11.01 -18.91 -4.11
C ILE A 6 -12.47 -18.95 -4.56
N VAL A 7 -13.25 -17.98 -4.09
CA VAL A 7 -14.63 -17.78 -4.54
C VAL A 7 -14.57 -16.90 -5.79
N PRO A 8 -15.27 -17.23 -6.89
CA PRO A 8 -15.37 -16.35 -8.05
C PRO A 8 -15.92 -14.99 -7.64
N ARG A 9 -15.47 -13.94 -8.33
CA ARG A 9 -16.01 -12.60 -8.15
C ARG A 9 -17.48 -12.56 -8.57
N ASP A 10 -18.28 -11.79 -7.85
CA ASP A 10 -19.68 -11.48 -8.15
C ASP A 10 -19.85 -10.23 -9.03
N THR A 11 -18.78 -9.47 -9.26
CA THR A 11 -18.74 -8.29 -10.14
C THR A 11 -17.55 -8.33 -11.09
N ASP A 12 -17.68 -7.67 -12.23
CA ASP A 12 -16.59 -7.50 -13.19
C ASP A 12 -15.38 -6.83 -12.54
N ALA A 13 -14.19 -7.10 -13.09
CA ALA A 13 -12.98 -6.42 -12.68
C ALA A 13 -13.00 -4.99 -13.22
N THR A 14 -12.51 -4.05 -12.41
CA THR A 14 -12.33 -2.66 -12.81
C THR A 14 -10.83 -2.33 -12.93
N PRO A 15 -10.45 -1.15 -13.43
CA PRO A 15 -9.06 -0.71 -13.37
C PRO A 15 -8.45 -0.66 -11.97
N PHE A 16 -9.27 -0.61 -10.90
CA PHE A 16 -8.79 -0.68 -9.52
C PHE A 16 -8.37 -2.09 -9.09
N THR A 17 -8.89 -3.14 -9.73
CA THR A 17 -8.64 -4.55 -9.35
C THR A 17 -7.14 -4.87 -9.30
N PRO A 18 -6.33 -4.63 -10.36
CA PRO A 18 -4.90 -4.95 -10.32
C PRO A 18 -4.13 -4.15 -9.25
N ILE A 19 -4.58 -2.93 -8.93
CA ILE A 19 -3.98 -2.10 -7.88
C ILE A 19 -4.19 -2.74 -6.50
N LEU A 20 -5.40 -3.23 -6.24
CA LEU A 20 -5.77 -3.92 -5.00
C LEU A 20 -5.06 -5.28 -4.87
N GLU A 21 -4.96 -6.04 -5.97
CA GLU A 21 -4.21 -7.31 -6.01
C GLU A 21 -2.74 -7.09 -5.65
N ALA A 22 -2.09 -6.11 -6.29
CA ALA A 22 -0.70 -5.77 -6.00
C ALA A 22 -0.50 -5.33 -4.54
N LEU A 23 -1.48 -4.64 -3.93
CA LEU A 23 -1.43 -4.33 -2.49
C LEU A 23 -1.48 -5.60 -1.63
N ILE A 24 -2.38 -6.54 -1.94
CA ILE A 24 -2.54 -7.79 -1.20
C ILE A 24 -1.24 -8.61 -1.24
N GLU A 25 -0.56 -8.63 -2.39
CA GLU A 25 0.73 -9.31 -2.53
C GLU A 25 1.84 -8.66 -1.69
N ARG A 26 1.85 -7.32 -1.60
CA ARG A 26 2.87 -6.58 -0.86
C ARG A 26 2.63 -6.61 0.66
N VAL A 27 1.37 -6.65 1.11
CA VAL A 27 1.03 -6.66 2.53
C VAL A 27 1.02 -8.10 3.07
N SER A 28 2.06 -8.43 3.85
CA SER A 28 2.18 -9.74 4.48
C SER A 28 0.97 -10.10 5.33
N GLY A 29 0.22 -11.13 4.91
CA GLY A 29 -0.94 -11.63 5.65
C GLY A 29 -2.25 -10.93 5.28
N ALA A 30 -2.25 -10.04 4.28
CA ALA A 30 -3.46 -9.64 3.60
C ALA A 30 -4.11 -10.84 2.91
N VAL A 31 -5.44 -10.84 2.92
CA VAL A 31 -6.28 -11.89 2.35
C VAL A 31 -7.11 -11.30 1.23
N SER A 32 -7.71 -10.14 1.47
CA SER A 32 -8.49 -9.38 0.49
C SER A 32 -8.44 -7.89 0.80
N ALA A 33 -8.81 -7.09 -0.19
CA ALA A 33 -8.89 -5.65 -0.13
C ALA A 33 -10.18 -5.16 -0.80
N ALA A 34 -10.75 -4.04 -0.33
CA ALA A 34 -11.90 -3.40 -0.95
C ALA A 34 -11.70 -1.88 -0.99
N LEU A 35 -12.12 -1.27 -2.08
CA LEU A 35 -12.29 0.17 -2.23
C LEU A 35 -13.77 0.50 -2.05
N VAL A 36 -14.06 1.40 -1.13
CA VAL A 36 -15.41 1.81 -0.77
C VAL A 36 -15.54 3.32 -0.95
N ASP A 37 -16.68 3.77 -1.45
CA ASP A 37 -16.97 5.19 -1.61
C ASP A 37 -17.43 5.86 -0.29
N SER A 38 -17.81 7.14 -0.39
CA SER A 38 -18.29 7.92 0.75
C SER A 38 -19.58 7.39 1.38
N GLN A 39 -20.42 6.65 0.63
CA GLN A 39 -21.71 6.11 1.06
C GLN A 39 -21.60 4.70 1.63
N GLY A 40 -20.43 4.07 1.54
CA GLY A 40 -20.25 2.68 1.97
C GLY A 40 -20.47 1.67 0.85
N GLU A 41 -20.64 2.11 -0.41
CA GLU A 41 -20.76 1.24 -1.57
C GLU A 41 -19.38 0.74 -2.00
N THR A 42 -19.27 -0.57 -2.24
CA THR A 42 -18.01 -1.15 -2.73
C THR A 42 -17.84 -0.84 -4.21
N VAL A 43 -16.84 -0.01 -4.53
CA VAL A 43 -16.46 0.33 -5.91
C VAL A 43 -15.73 -0.81 -6.58
N ASP A 44 -14.79 -1.42 -5.86
CA ASP A 44 -14.09 -2.63 -6.30
C ASP A 44 -13.51 -3.39 -5.11
N TYR A 45 -13.12 -4.63 -5.33
CA TYR A 45 -12.42 -5.45 -4.35
C TYR A 45 -11.43 -6.40 -5.01
N ALA A 46 -10.59 -7.08 -4.24
CA ALA A 46 -9.71 -8.12 -4.73
C ALA A 46 -9.35 -9.12 -3.63
N GLY A 47 -8.82 -10.28 -4.02
CA GLY A 47 -8.27 -11.28 -3.12
C GLY A 47 -9.19 -12.47 -2.85
N ARG A 48 -9.00 -13.10 -1.68
CA ARG A 48 -9.62 -14.37 -1.32
C ARG A 48 -10.68 -14.22 -0.24
N GLY A 49 -11.57 -15.20 -0.15
CA GLY A 49 -12.66 -15.23 0.81
C GLY A 49 -13.99 -14.92 0.15
N GLU A 50 -15.01 -14.78 0.98
CA GLU A 50 -16.39 -14.57 0.53
C GLU A 50 -16.61 -13.06 0.27
N PRO A 51 -17.05 -12.66 -0.95
CA PRO A 51 -17.19 -11.25 -1.30
C PRO A 51 -18.15 -10.49 -0.39
N PHE A 52 -19.26 -11.11 0.02
CA PHE A 52 -20.27 -10.47 0.87
C PHE A 52 -19.68 -10.08 2.23
N ASP A 53 -18.97 -10.97 2.92
CA ASP A 53 -18.26 -10.68 4.16
C ASP A 53 -17.33 -9.45 4.04
N LEU A 54 -16.59 -9.36 2.93
CA LEU A 54 -15.67 -8.25 2.68
C LEU A 54 -16.43 -6.93 2.47
N ARG A 55 -17.44 -6.94 1.60
CA ARG A 55 -18.26 -5.76 1.28
C ARG A 55 -18.98 -5.22 2.52
N VAL A 56 -19.61 -6.11 3.29
CA VAL A 56 -20.29 -5.75 4.54
C VAL A 56 -19.30 -5.18 5.55
N SER A 57 -18.14 -5.81 5.73
CA SER A 57 -17.11 -5.31 6.64
C SER A 57 -16.61 -3.93 6.22
N ALA A 58 -16.43 -3.72 4.91
CA ALA A 58 -15.89 -2.48 4.38
C ALA A 58 -16.90 -1.32 4.50
N ALA A 59 -18.18 -1.57 4.20
CA ALA A 59 -19.27 -0.62 4.43
C ALA A 59 -19.41 -0.23 5.91
N HIS A 60 -19.31 -1.19 6.83
CA HIS A 60 -19.36 -0.91 8.27
C HIS A 60 -18.19 -0.04 8.73
N LEU A 61 -16.98 -0.30 8.22
CA LEU A 61 -15.81 0.50 8.56
C LEU A 61 -15.93 1.93 8.06
N GLN A 62 -16.56 2.14 6.91
CA GLN A 62 -16.86 3.49 6.44
C GLN A 62 -17.78 4.24 7.40
N ILE A 63 -18.85 3.60 7.88
CA ILE A 63 -19.76 4.19 8.87
C ILE A 63 -19.02 4.55 10.17
N ILE A 64 -18.12 3.67 10.63
CA ILE A 64 -17.31 3.91 11.83
C ILE A 64 -16.38 5.10 11.62
N LEU A 65 -15.64 5.15 10.51
CA LEU A 65 -14.72 6.25 10.20
C LEU A 65 -15.47 7.59 10.08
N ALA A 66 -16.58 7.63 9.35
CA ALA A 66 -17.43 8.81 9.24
C ALA A 66 -17.99 9.25 10.60
N SER A 67 -18.29 8.31 11.49
CA SER A 67 -18.74 8.61 12.86
C SER A 67 -17.62 9.17 13.74
N ILE A 68 -16.39 8.66 13.60
CA ILE A 68 -15.21 9.20 14.28
C ILE A 68 -14.91 10.63 13.81
N GLU A 69 -14.96 10.86 12.50
CA GLU A 69 -14.77 12.20 11.92
C GLU A 69 -15.80 13.20 12.47
N ARG A 70 -17.09 12.83 12.48
CA ARG A 70 -18.16 13.67 13.06
C ARG A 70 -17.99 13.93 14.56
N PHE A 71 -17.43 12.97 15.30
CA PHE A 71 -17.14 13.15 16.72
C PHE A 71 -16.04 14.18 16.96
N GLY A 72 -15.08 14.31 16.03
CA GLY A 72 -14.10 15.40 15.97
C GLY A 72 -12.98 15.37 17.02
N ALA A 73 -13.11 14.59 18.11
CA ALA A 73 -12.11 14.58 19.19
C ALA A 73 -10.73 14.03 18.77
N LEU A 74 -10.65 13.27 17.67
CA LEU A 74 -9.41 12.71 17.14
C LEU A 74 -8.87 13.49 15.94
N GLY A 75 -9.53 14.59 15.55
CA GLY A 75 -9.31 15.25 14.26
C GLY A 75 -9.75 14.36 13.09
N GLU A 76 -9.18 14.60 11.91
CA GLU A 76 -9.45 13.81 10.71
C GLU A 76 -8.89 12.38 10.85
N PRO A 77 -9.74 11.33 10.84
CA PRO A 77 -9.26 9.97 10.95
C PRO A 77 -8.48 9.58 9.70
N ARG A 78 -7.27 9.05 9.89
CA ARG A 78 -6.41 8.60 8.77
C ARG A 78 -6.48 7.09 8.58
N TRP A 79 -6.49 6.36 9.69
CA TRP A 79 -6.39 4.92 9.70
C TRP A 79 -7.11 4.31 10.91
N LEU A 80 -7.78 3.18 10.72
CA LEU A 80 -8.33 2.33 11.78
C LEU A 80 -7.82 0.90 11.65
N VAL A 81 -7.38 0.29 12.75
CA VAL A 81 -7.06 -1.15 12.82
C VAL A 81 -7.93 -1.81 13.88
N ILE A 82 -8.63 -2.87 13.49
CA ILE A 82 -9.37 -3.74 14.41
C ILE A 82 -8.71 -5.12 14.39
N ARG A 83 -8.21 -5.56 15.54
CA ARG A 83 -7.62 -6.89 15.70
C ARG A 83 -8.59 -7.84 16.37
N GLY A 84 -9.12 -8.79 15.60
CA GLY A 84 -9.91 -9.89 16.12
C GLY A 84 -9.09 -11.16 16.35
N GLY A 85 -9.68 -12.12 17.08
CA GLY A 85 -9.05 -13.42 17.34
C GLY A 85 -8.86 -14.29 16.08
N ARG A 86 -9.72 -14.11 15.06
CA ARG A 86 -9.69 -14.90 13.81
C ARG A 86 -9.12 -14.15 12.61
N LYS A 87 -9.58 -12.91 12.43
CA LYS A 87 -9.13 -12.00 11.38
C LYS A 87 -8.86 -10.62 11.97
N SER A 88 -8.07 -9.83 11.29
CA SER A 88 -7.93 -8.40 11.57
C SER A 88 -8.42 -7.64 10.36
N ILE A 89 -8.91 -6.42 10.57
CA ILE A 89 -9.33 -5.55 9.49
C ILE A 89 -8.61 -4.22 9.69
N ALA A 90 -8.17 -3.63 8.60
CA ALA A 90 -7.59 -2.30 8.62
C ALA A 90 -8.27 -1.44 7.55
N ALA A 91 -8.43 -0.15 7.84
CA ALA A 91 -9.05 0.80 6.95
C ALA A 91 -8.20 2.06 6.89
N SER A 92 -7.97 2.57 5.67
CA SER A 92 -7.30 3.84 5.41
C SER A 92 -8.27 4.77 4.72
N VAL A 93 -8.37 6.00 5.21
CA VAL A 93 -9.15 7.04 4.54
C VAL A 93 -8.40 7.53 3.30
N LEU A 94 -9.13 7.73 2.22
CA LEU A 94 -8.69 8.24 0.93
C LEU A 94 -9.40 9.58 0.63
N PRO A 95 -9.04 10.31 -0.45
CA PRO A 95 -9.76 11.49 -0.90
C PRO A 95 -11.26 11.26 -1.13
N ASP A 96 -12.05 12.34 -1.13
CA ASP A 96 -13.49 12.33 -1.41
C ASP A 96 -14.34 11.39 -0.54
N GLY A 97 -13.83 11.03 0.64
CA GLY A 97 -14.52 10.15 1.58
C GLY A 97 -14.41 8.67 1.22
N TYR A 98 -13.60 8.31 0.23
CA TYR A 98 -13.30 6.91 -0.07
C TYR A 98 -12.51 6.26 1.07
N VAL A 99 -12.62 4.93 1.17
CA VAL A 99 -11.87 4.13 2.12
C VAL A 99 -11.31 2.89 1.46
N LEU A 100 -10.02 2.64 1.70
CA LEU A 100 -9.36 1.39 1.39
C LEU A 100 -9.42 0.47 2.61
N VAL A 101 -10.04 -0.69 2.46
CA VAL A 101 -10.18 -1.70 3.50
C VAL A 101 -9.34 -2.93 3.19
N LEU A 102 -8.62 -3.44 4.18
CA LEU A 102 -7.82 -4.64 4.12
C LEU A 102 -8.34 -5.68 5.11
N LEU A 103 -8.68 -6.85 4.62
CA LEU A 103 -8.91 -8.03 5.46
C LEU A 103 -7.61 -8.81 5.62
N LEU A 104 -7.24 -9.06 6.86
CA LEU A 104 -5.93 -9.58 7.26
C LEU A 104 -6.10 -10.84 8.12
N ARG A 105 -5.07 -11.68 8.14
CA ARG A 105 -4.94 -12.74 9.15
C ARG A 105 -4.83 -12.12 10.56
N SER A 106 -5.25 -12.83 11.60
CA SER A 106 -5.37 -12.33 13.01
C SER A 106 -4.13 -11.67 13.64
N ARG A 107 -2.93 -11.87 13.08
CA ARG A 107 -1.68 -11.30 13.59
C ARG A 107 -0.99 -10.33 12.61
N ALA A 108 -1.60 -10.06 11.46
CA ALA A 108 -1.00 -9.25 10.40
C ALA A 108 -1.34 -7.74 10.50
N ALA A 109 -2.25 -7.36 11.39
CA ALA A 109 -2.75 -5.98 11.55
C ALA A 109 -1.66 -4.93 11.81
N PHE A 110 -0.57 -5.31 12.48
CA PHE A 110 0.53 -4.42 12.84
C PHE A 110 1.78 -4.61 11.96
N THR A 111 1.69 -5.44 10.92
CA THR A 111 2.78 -5.69 9.97
C THR A 111 2.48 -5.10 8.59
N ILE A 112 1.51 -4.19 8.52
CA ILE A 112 1.11 -3.56 7.26
C ILE A 112 2.22 -2.59 6.85
N SER A 113 2.75 -2.78 5.64
CA SER A 113 3.78 -1.91 5.09
C SER A 113 3.18 -0.54 4.77
N THR A 114 3.65 0.49 5.45
CA THR A 114 3.25 1.87 5.15
C THR A 114 3.64 2.25 3.73
N ARG A 115 4.78 1.77 3.21
CA ARG A 115 5.22 2.05 1.83
C ARG A 115 4.32 1.40 0.80
N ALA A 116 3.93 0.14 1.02
CA ALA A 116 2.98 -0.56 0.15
C ALA A 116 1.63 0.18 0.07
N LEU A 117 1.17 0.71 1.20
CA LEU A 117 -0.06 1.50 1.27
C LEU A 117 0.07 2.83 0.53
N LYS A 118 1.21 3.52 0.65
CA LYS A 118 1.44 4.77 -0.09
C LYS A 118 1.50 4.53 -1.60
N VAL A 119 2.18 3.48 -2.04
CA VAL A 119 2.22 3.07 -3.45
C VAL A 119 0.80 2.76 -3.96
N CYS A 120 0.02 1.98 -3.21
CA CYS A 120 -1.35 1.66 -3.58
C CYS A 120 -2.25 2.91 -3.61
N THR A 121 -2.18 3.76 -2.57
CA THR A 121 -2.95 5.00 -2.46
C THR A 121 -2.68 5.92 -3.65
N ARG A 122 -1.42 6.04 -4.07
CA ARG A 122 -1.06 6.83 -5.26
C ARG A 122 -1.64 6.23 -6.54
N ALA A 123 -1.53 4.91 -6.72
CA ALA A 123 -2.09 4.24 -7.89
C ALA A 123 -3.62 4.41 -7.95
N LEU A 124 -4.31 4.26 -6.81
CA LEU A 124 -5.75 4.51 -6.71
C LEU A 124 -6.09 5.96 -7.05
N ALA A 125 -5.32 6.92 -6.55
CA ALA A 125 -5.52 8.33 -6.86
C ALA A 125 -5.31 8.67 -8.33
N GLN A 126 -4.29 8.08 -8.96
CA GLN A 126 -4.06 8.24 -10.39
C GLN A 126 -5.23 7.71 -11.20
N GLU A 127 -5.74 6.53 -10.84
CA GLU A 127 -6.88 5.89 -11.51
C GLU A 127 -8.19 6.66 -11.27
N ALA A 128 -8.44 7.14 -10.05
CA ALA A 128 -9.64 7.89 -9.69
C ALA A 128 -9.58 9.39 -10.03
N GLY A 129 -8.44 9.89 -10.50
CA GLY A 129 -8.23 11.32 -10.80
C GLY A 129 -8.11 12.22 -9.56
N TRP A 130 -7.76 11.67 -8.39
CA TRP A 130 -7.58 12.46 -7.16
C TRP A 130 -6.25 13.23 -7.19
N THR A 131 -6.32 14.54 -7.02
CA THR A 131 -5.15 15.45 -7.08
C THR A 131 -4.65 15.90 -5.70
N ASP A 132 -5.44 15.71 -4.65
CA ASP A 132 -5.24 16.34 -3.34
C ASP A 132 -4.65 15.40 -2.25
N LEU A 133 -3.96 14.33 -2.65
CA LEU A 133 -3.38 13.35 -1.71
C LEU A 133 -2.47 13.97 -0.64
N GLU A 134 -1.71 15.00 -0.99
CA GLU A 134 -0.71 15.60 -0.11
C GLU A 134 -1.32 16.36 1.09
N LYS A 135 -2.58 16.80 0.99
CA LYS A 135 -3.24 17.60 2.04
C LYS A 135 -3.65 16.75 3.25
N ARG A 136 -4.09 15.49 3.03
CA ARG A 136 -4.67 14.62 4.08
C ARG A 136 -3.62 13.86 4.89
N ASP A 137 -2.46 13.59 4.32
CA ASP A 137 -1.39 12.87 5.02
C ASP A 137 -0.68 13.69 6.10
N GLY A 138 -0.92 15.01 6.15
CA GLY A 138 -0.48 15.98 7.18
C GLY A 138 0.99 15.92 7.57
N VAL A 139 1.79 15.25 6.77
CA VAL A 139 3.24 15.19 6.81
C VAL A 139 3.62 15.22 5.34
N LYS A 140 4.60 16.04 4.96
CA LYS A 140 5.34 15.89 3.69
C LYS A 140 6.12 14.56 3.72
N GLN A 141 5.43 13.45 3.94
CA GLN A 141 6.00 12.12 3.90
C GLN A 141 6.32 11.86 2.44
N ARG A 142 7.61 11.59 2.19
CA ARG A 142 8.10 11.30 0.85
C ARG A 142 7.21 10.25 0.19
N SER A 143 6.76 10.54 -1.02
CA SER A 143 5.97 9.61 -1.82
C SER A 143 6.80 8.36 -2.05
N TRP A 144 6.32 7.19 -1.61
CA TRP A 144 7.03 5.95 -1.87
C TRP A 144 6.64 5.41 -3.24
N PHE A 145 7.64 5.02 -4.03
CA PHE A 145 7.52 4.42 -5.35
C PHE A 145 8.01 2.99 -5.27
N GLU A 146 7.27 2.02 -5.81
CA GLU A 146 7.84 0.69 -6.03
C GLU A 146 8.90 0.79 -7.12
N VAL A 147 10.02 0.12 -6.90
CA VAL A 147 11.17 0.15 -7.82
C VAL A 147 11.79 -1.24 -7.92
N THR A 148 12.32 -1.56 -9.09
CA THR A 148 13.19 -2.71 -9.27
C THR A 148 14.62 -2.31 -8.93
N VAL A 149 15.30 -3.09 -8.09
CA VAL A 149 16.70 -2.82 -7.70
C VAL A 149 17.55 -4.05 -7.94
N ARG A 150 18.61 -3.91 -8.73
CA ARG A 150 19.67 -4.90 -8.81
C ARG A 150 20.70 -4.64 -7.72
N THR A 151 21.19 -5.71 -7.12
CA THR A 151 22.17 -5.62 -6.03
C THR A 151 23.42 -6.45 -6.31
N ASP A 152 24.53 -6.04 -5.72
CA ASP A 152 25.76 -6.83 -5.68
C ASP A 152 25.65 -8.03 -4.71
N ARG A 153 26.73 -8.81 -4.59
CA ARG A 153 26.81 -9.97 -3.67
C ARG A 153 26.65 -9.58 -2.19
N ARG A 154 26.85 -8.32 -1.82
CA ARG A 154 26.70 -7.79 -0.46
C ARG A 154 25.30 -7.20 -0.23
N GLY A 155 24.44 -7.22 -1.24
CA GLY A 155 23.10 -6.64 -1.21
C GLY A 155 23.08 -5.11 -1.31
N ARG A 156 24.16 -4.49 -1.82
CA ARG A 156 24.21 -3.06 -2.13
C ARG A 156 23.58 -2.79 -3.50
N PRO A 157 22.76 -1.74 -3.65
CA PRO A 157 22.20 -1.35 -4.94
C PRO A 157 23.29 -1.05 -5.97
N THR A 158 23.10 -1.55 -7.20
CA THR A 158 23.97 -1.27 -8.36
C THR A 158 23.19 -0.64 -9.51
N GLN A 159 21.90 -0.99 -9.65
CA GLN A 159 20.99 -0.38 -10.61
C GLN A 159 19.59 -0.25 -10.01
N VAL A 160 18.83 0.74 -10.46
CA VAL A 160 17.43 0.97 -10.09
C VAL A 160 16.60 1.28 -11.35
N GLY A 161 15.35 0.85 -11.38
CA GLY A 161 14.36 1.23 -12.38
C GLY A 161 12.97 1.38 -11.76
N GLY A 162 11.99 1.72 -12.59
CA GLY A 162 10.56 1.71 -12.21
C GLY A 162 10.07 0.32 -11.77
N ALA A 163 8.78 0.20 -11.47
CA ALA A 163 8.19 -1.08 -11.11
C ALA A 163 8.22 -2.08 -12.28
N GLU A 164 8.35 -3.38 -11.99
CA GLU A 164 8.52 -4.50 -12.97
C GLU A 164 7.46 -4.56 -14.09
N HIS A 165 6.33 -3.86 -13.96
CA HIS A 165 5.25 -3.83 -14.98
C HIS A 165 5.32 -2.64 -15.95
N ASP A 166 6.34 -1.78 -15.84
CA ASP A 166 6.55 -0.71 -16.82
C ASP A 166 7.45 -1.24 -17.95
N GLU A 167 6.87 -1.44 -19.15
CA GLU A 167 7.59 -1.95 -20.33
C GLU A 167 8.80 -1.08 -20.74
N ARG A 168 8.93 0.12 -20.18
CA ARG A 168 10.08 1.03 -20.34
C ARG A 168 11.21 0.78 -19.34
N GLU A 169 11.29 -0.38 -18.69
CA GLU A 169 12.21 -0.68 -17.59
C GLU A 169 13.71 -0.54 -17.96
N LYS A 170 14.17 0.70 -18.03
CA LYS A 170 15.55 1.08 -18.21
C LYS A 170 16.17 1.19 -16.82
N LEU A 171 16.87 0.14 -16.42
CA LEU A 171 17.66 0.18 -15.20
C LEU A 171 18.80 1.19 -15.34
N THR A 172 18.79 2.20 -14.49
CA THR A 172 19.84 3.22 -14.39
C THR A 172 20.85 2.82 -13.33
N ALA A 173 22.14 2.96 -13.63
CA ALA A 173 23.21 2.68 -12.69
C ALA A 173 23.15 3.64 -11.49
N VAL A 174 23.49 3.15 -10.30
CA VAL A 174 23.51 3.96 -9.08
C VAL A 174 24.83 3.86 -8.33
N GLU A 175 25.23 4.98 -7.74
CA GLU A 175 26.32 5.08 -6.77
C GLU A 175 25.73 5.11 -5.35
N VAL A 176 26.21 4.24 -4.46
CA VAL A 176 25.77 4.25 -3.06
C VAL A 176 26.53 5.31 -2.27
N LEU A 177 25.84 6.37 -1.87
CA LEU A 177 26.38 7.48 -1.07
C LEU A 177 26.44 7.14 0.42
N GLY A 178 25.52 6.29 0.91
CA GLY A 178 25.47 5.92 2.32
C GLY A 178 24.37 4.92 2.66
N ALA A 179 24.36 4.46 3.91
CA ALA A 179 23.30 3.63 4.46
C ALA A 179 22.33 4.47 5.29
N VAL A 180 21.03 4.13 5.23
CA VAL A 180 20.00 4.78 6.06
C VAL A 180 19.89 4.08 7.40
N MET A 181 19.91 4.87 8.47
CA MET A 181 19.78 4.41 9.85
C MET A 181 18.35 4.60 10.38
N GLY A 182 17.99 3.89 11.44
CA GLY A 182 16.66 4.01 12.08
C GLY A 182 15.54 3.22 11.40
N LEU A 183 15.87 2.39 10.42
CA LEU A 183 14.94 1.43 9.82
C LEU A 183 14.70 0.24 10.77
N SER A 184 13.61 -0.48 10.55
CA SER A 184 13.33 -1.70 11.32
C SER A 184 14.39 -2.78 11.07
N VAL A 185 14.54 -3.71 12.01
CA VAL A 185 15.64 -4.71 12.05
C VAL A 185 15.81 -5.53 10.76
N ARG A 186 14.75 -5.67 9.96
CA ARG A 186 14.75 -6.47 8.72
C ARG A 186 14.73 -5.63 7.45
N GLU A 187 14.75 -4.31 7.58
CA GLU A 187 14.86 -3.38 6.47
C GLU A 187 16.31 -3.04 6.22
N ARG A 188 16.61 -2.67 4.97
CA ARG A 188 17.90 -2.09 4.60
C ARG A 188 17.66 -0.86 3.76
N GLY A 189 18.34 0.23 4.07
CA GLY A 189 18.19 1.46 3.32
C GLY A 189 19.53 1.99 2.82
N PHE A 190 19.50 2.59 1.65
CA PHE A 190 20.65 3.18 0.99
C PHE A 190 20.26 4.55 0.43
N ARG A 191 21.10 5.55 0.68
CA ARG A 191 21.07 6.79 -0.10
C ARG A 191 21.92 6.54 -1.34
N VAL A 192 21.33 6.78 -2.52
CA VAL A 192 22.00 6.53 -3.80
C VAL A 192 21.89 7.73 -4.71
N ARG A 193 22.82 7.83 -5.66
CA ARG A 193 22.80 8.79 -6.77
C ARG A 193 22.66 8.04 -8.08
N THR A 194 21.72 8.42 -8.93
CA THR A 194 21.56 7.86 -10.28
C THR A 194 22.64 8.39 -11.21
N ALA A 195 22.86 7.72 -12.34
CA ALA A 195 23.78 8.19 -13.38
C ALA A 195 23.43 9.59 -13.94
N GLU A 196 22.17 10.02 -13.78
CA GLU A 196 21.67 11.32 -14.20
C GLU A 196 21.87 12.42 -13.13
N GLY A 197 22.38 12.05 -11.95
CA GLY A 197 22.70 12.96 -10.86
C GLY A 197 21.62 13.11 -9.78
N SER A 198 20.42 12.56 -10.00
CA SER A 198 19.33 12.56 -9.01
C SER A 198 19.68 11.72 -7.79
N GLU A 199 19.30 12.17 -6.60
CA GLU A 199 19.57 11.45 -5.36
C GLU A 199 18.30 10.96 -4.69
N LEU A 200 18.22 9.67 -4.45
CA LEU A 200 17.04 9.03 -3.87
C LEU A 200 17.41 8.04 -2.77
N THR A 201 16.44 7.74 -1.93
CA THR A 201 16.54 6.78 -0.83
C THR A 201 15.86 5.49 -1.24
N LEU A 202 16.64 4.42 -1.36
CA LEU A 202 16.15 3.07 -1.55
C LEU A 202 15.95 2.39 -0.21
N VAL A 203 14.78 1.83 0.02
CA VAL A 203 14.50 0.97 1.18
C VAL A 203 14.02 -0.39 0.70
N ARG A 204 14.73 -1.43 1.11
CA ARG A 204 14.32 -2.81 0.99
C ARG A 204 13.57 -3.25 2.23
N GLU A 205 12.34 -3.67 2.03
CA GLU A 205 11.48 -4.23 3.07
C GLU A 205 11.67 -5.76 3.22
N PRO A 206 11.16 -6.34 4.33
CA PRO A 206 11.01 -7.78 4.43
C PRO A 206 10.29 -8.33 3.19
N ARG A 207 10.74 -9.49 2.67
CA ARG A 207 10.30 -10.10 1.39
C ARG A 207 10.87 -9.50 0.10
N GLN A 208 12.00 -8.77 0.18
CA GLN A 208 12.78 -8.36 -1.02
C GLN A 208 12.12 -7.27 -1.88
N ARG A 209 11.02 -6.66 -1.43
CA ARG A 209 10.41 -5.52 -2.11
C ARG A 209 11.24 -4.26 -1.87
N TRP A 210 11.42 -3.46 -2.90
CA TRP A 210 12.17 -2.21 -2.84
C TRP A 210 11.25 -1.03 -3.10
N TYR A 211 11.52 0.05 -2.37
CA TYR A 211 10.84 1.32 -2.53
C TYR A 211 11.83 2.47 -2.62
N ALA A 212 11.55 3.43 -3.48
CA ALA A 212 12.23 4.72 -3.56
C ALA A 212 11.34 5.81 -2.96
N ASP A 213 11.94 6.85 -2.41
CA ASP A 213 11.24 8.02 -1.88
C ASP A 213 11.01 9.13 -2.94
N GLU A 214 11.50 8.88 -4.16
CA GLU A 214 11.36 9.70 -5.36
C GLU A 214 11.13 8.78 -6.57
N PRO A 215 10.50 9.27 -7.66
CA PRO A 215 10.38 8.51 -8.90
C PRO A 215 11.77 8.28 -9.53
N VAL A 216 11.89 7.19 -10.29
CA VAL A 216 13.11 6.76 -11.01
C VAL A 216 12.92 6.92 -12.50
#